data_AF-A0A7S1XSB4-F1
#
_entry.id   AF-A0A7S1XSB4-F1
#
_cell.length_a   1.000
_cell.length_b   1.000
_cell.length_c   1.000
_cell.angle_alpha   90.00
_cell.angle_beta   90.00
_cell.angle_gamma   90.00
#
_symmetry.space_group_name_H-M   'P 1'
#
loop_
_entity.id
_entity.type
_entity.pdbx_description
1 polymer ?
#
loop_
_entity_poly.entity_id
_entity_poly.type
_entity_poly.pdbx_seq_one_letter_code
_entity_poly.pdbx_strand_id
1 'polypeptide(L)'
;GVVMAPPSGGAGGGGLVALPELDRSASGSWVYPRLREPRAYQVEAVRSCLFRNTIVCLPTGLGKTLVAAVVMQNYRRWFPEGIVLFLAPTKPLVAQQVTACTEALGLPPDEVAEVCGDVPLARRRRLYGSQARLFFATPQTVENDVEGGALRAERVVLLVVDEA
;
A
#
# COMPACT_ATOMS: atom_id res chain seq x y z
N GLY A 1 12.12 -6.16 -1.63
CA GLY A 1 10.78 -5.60 -1.45
C GLY A 1 9.91 -6.01 -2.62
N VAL A 2 8.87 -6.80 -2.38
CA VAL A 2 7.94 -7.22 -3.44
C VAL A 2 6.79 -6.23 -3.48
N VAL A 3 6.47 -5.71 -4.66
CA VAL A 3 5.27 -4.91 -4.89
C VAL A 3 4.33 -5.75 -5.75
N MET A 4 3.19 -6.15 -5.19
CA MET A 4 2.13 -6.86 -5.89
C MET A 4 0.90 -5.95 -5.99
N ALA A 5 0.47 -5.66 -7.22
CA ALA A 5 -0.85 -5.14 -7.49
C ALA A 5 -1.82 -6.33 -7.64
N PRO A 6 -3.09 -6.21 -7.23
CA PRO A 6 -4.06 -7.27 -7.42
C PRO A 6 -4.29 -7.51 -8.92
N PRO A 7 -4.72 -8.72 -9.28
CA PRO A 7 -5.05 -9.05 -10.66
C PRO A 7 -6.18 -8.14 -11.16
N SER A 8 -6.08 -7.72 -12.42
CA SER A 8 -7.18 -7.09 -13.16
C SER A 8 -8.39 -8.04 -13.09
N GLY A 9 -9.54 -7.50 -12.67
CA GLY A 9 -10.73 -8.27 -12.30
C GLY A 9 -11.06 -9.45 -13.23
N GLY A 10 -11.01 -10.65 -12.67
CA GLY A 10 -11.62 -11.84 -13.26
C GLY A 10 -13.09 -11.91 -12.84
N ALA A 11 -13.98 -11.96 -13.82
CA ALA A 11 -15.40 -12.20 -13.63
C ALA A 11 -15.63 -13.60 -13.03
N GLY A 12 -16.06 -13.68 -11.77
CA GLY A 12 -16.50 -14.90 -11.11
C GLY A 12 -17.76 -14.61 -10.32
N GLY A 13 -18.88 -15.19 -10.75
CA GLY A 13 -20.21 -14.92 -10.19
C GLY A 13 -20.37 -15.43 -8.75
N GLY A 14 -20.97 -14.59 -7.90
CA GLY A 14 -21.38 -14.93 -6.54
C GLY A 14 -21.49 -13.71 -5.64
N GLY A 15 -22.60 -12.96 -5.75
CA GLY A 15 -22.91 -11.77 -4.94
C GLY A 15 -22.00 -10.58 -5.26
N LEU A 16 -22.50 -9.53 -5.91
CA LEU A 16 -21.69 -8.37 -6.31
C LEU A 16 -21.11 -7.66 -5.08
N VAL A 17 -19.90 -8.04 -4.70
CA VAL A 17 -19.00 -7.21 -3.90
C VAL A 17 -18.44 -6.15 -4.85
N ALA A 18 -18.76 -4.88 -4.61
CA ALA A 18 -18.18 -3.79 -5.37
C ALA A 18 -16.66 -3.76 -5.13
N LEU A 19 -15.88 -4.04 -6.18
CA LEU A 19 -14.43 -3.86 -6.16
C LEU A 19 -14.09 -2.36 -6.18
N PRO A 20 -12.95 -1.94 -5.61
CA PRO A 20 -12.48 -0.56 -5.75
C PRO A 20 -12.37 -0.16 -7.23
N GLU A 21 -13.03 0.92 -7.61
CA GLU A 21 -13.01 1.43 -8.98
C GLU A 21 -11.77 2.28 -9.24
N LEU A 22 -11.24 2.17 -10.46
CA LEU A 22 -10.16 3.02 -10.95
C LEU A 22 -10.70 4.41 -11.32
N ASP A 23 -10.19 5.44 -10.68
CA ASP A 23 -10.42 6.82 -11.11
C ASP A 23 -9.65 7.08 -12.42
N ARG A 24 -10.40 7.13 -13.52
CA ARG A 24 -9.86 7.33 -14.87
C ARG A 24 -9.20 8.70 -15.08
N SER A 25 -9.63 9.71 -14.33
CA SER A 25 -9.04 11.06 -14.39
C SER A 25 -7.67 11.03 -13.73
N ALA A 26 -7.58 10.45 -12.53
CA ALA A 26 -6.33 10.32 -11.81
C ALA A 26 -5.35 9.33 -12.47
N SER A 27 -5.84 8.22 -13.03
CA SER A 27 -5.02 7.15 -13.62
C SER A 27 -4.33 7.53 -14.93
N GLY A 28 -4.72 8.63 -15.57
CA GLY A 28 -4.07 9.16 -16.76
C GLY A 28 -2.65 9.69 -16.52
N SER A 29 -2.24 9.84 -15.25
CA SER A 29 -0.89 10.26 -14.88
C SER A 29 -0.41 9.55 -13.62
N TRP A 30 0.89 9.60 -13.37
CA TRP A 30 1.48 9.22 -12.10
C TRP A 30 2.34 10.37 -11.58
N VAL A 31 2.48 10.47 -10.26
CA VAL A 31 3.20 11.54 -9.57
C VAL A 31 4.47 11.00 -8.91
N TYR A 32 5.53 11.80 -8.96
CA TYR A 32 6.75 11.59 -8.18
C TYR A 32 6.94 12.83 -7.28
N PRO A 33 7.19 12.69 -5.98
CA PRO A 33 7.36 13.82 -5.07
C PRO A 33 8.49 14.76 -5.53
N ARG A 34 8.20 16.06 -5.61
CA ARG A 34 9.16 17.08 -6.07
C ARG A 34 10.30 17.37 -5.10
N LEU A 35 10.21 16.88 -3.86
CA LEU A 35 11.14 17.20 -2.77
C LEU A 35 12.56 16.64 -2.99
N ARG A 36 12.76 15.73 -3.95
CA ARG A 36 14.08 15.19 -4.32
C ARG A 36 14.13 14.95 -5.83
N GLU A 37 15.27 15.24 -6.45
CA GLU A 37 15.50 14.82 -7.84
C GLU A 37 15.51 13.28 -7.91
N PRO A 38 14.62 12.68 -8.70
CA PRO A 38 14.53 11.24 -8.78
C PRO A 38 15.73 10.67 -9.55
N ARG A 39 16.38 9.65 -8.99
CA ARG A 39 17.44 8.94 -9.71
C ARG A 39 16.80 8.05 -10.78
N ALA A 40 17.42 7.95 -11.97
CA ALA A 40 16.86 7.21 -13.11
C ALA A 40 16.43 5.77 -12.77
N TYR A 41 17.23 5.06 -11.96
CA TYR A 41 16.91 3.70 -11.53
C TYR A 41 15.67 3.63 -10.61
N GLN A 42 15.40 4.68 -9.83
CA GLN A 42 14.20 4.75 -8.96
C GLN A 42 12.96 4.99 -9.81
N VAL A 43 13.07 5.85 -10.83
CA VAL A 43 11.98 6.09 -11.80
C VAL A 43 11.61 4.80 -12.52
N GLU A 44 12.60 4.05 -13.00
CA GLU A 44 12.36 2.78 -13.70
C GLU A 44 11.76 1.71 -12.78
N ALA A 45 12.24 1.62 -11.53
CA ALA A 45 11.67 0.73 -10.53
C ALA A 45 10.19 1.08 -10.23
N VAL A 46 9.88 2.36 -10.01
CA VAL A 46 8.51 2.83 -9.80
C VAL A 46 7.64 2.49 -11.01
N ARG A 47 8.11 2.80 -12.23
CA ARG A 47 7.38 2.51 -13.46
C ARG A 47 7.05 1.03 -13.58
N SER A 48 8.02 0.16 -13.30
CA SER A 48 7.81 -1.30 -13.29
C SER A 48 6.73 -1.70 -12.29
N CYS A 49 6.82 -1.22 -11.04
CA CYS A 49 5.86 -1.50 -9.97
C CYS A 49 4.44 -0.97 -10.27
N LEU A 50 4.29 0.15 -10.98
CA LEU A 50 2.98 0.71 -11.29
C LEU A 50 2.18 -0.16 -12.26
N PHE A 51 2.86 -0.87 -13.17
CA PHE A 51 2.21 -1.60 -14.26
C PHE A 51 2.36 -3.13 -14.16
N ARG A 52 3.23 -3.63 -13.28
CA ARG A 52 3.53 -5.06 -13.13
C ARG A 52 3.87 -5.40 -11.69
N ASN A 53 3.51 -6.62 -11.27
CA ASN A 53 4.03 -7.21 -10.04
C ASN A 53 5.55 -7.31 -10.16
N THR A 54 6.26 -6.70 -9.22
CA THR A 54 7.70 -6.44 -9.34
C THR A 54 8.41 -6.74 -8.03
N ILE A 55 9.49 -7.51 -8.11
CA ILE A 55 10.46 -7.64 -7.00
C ILE A 55 11.54 -6.58 -7.21
N VAL A 56 11.64 -5.64 -6.28
CA VAL A 56 12.67 -4.59 -6.32
C VAL A 56 13.86 -5.02 -5.46
N CYS A 57 14.98 -5.29 -6.14
CA CYS A 57 16.25 -5.66 -5.53
C CYS A 57 17.23 -4.48 -5.59
N LEU A 58 17.13 -3.56 -4.62
CA LEU A 58 18.09 -2.45 -4.46
C LEU A 58 18.87 -2.62 -3.15
N PRO A 59 20.20 -2.37 -3.13
CA PRO A 59 20.98 -2.25 -1.91
C PRO A 59 20.37 -1.28 -0.88
N THR A 60 20.67 -1.49 0.40
CA THR A 60 20.25 -0.60 1.48
C THR A 60 20.80 0.81 1.26
N GLY A 61 20.03 1.83 1.63
CA GLY A 61 20.41 3.23 1.42
C GLY A 61 20.16 3.79 0.01
N LEU A 62 19.73 2.97 -0.96
CA LEU A 62 19.43 3.43 -2.33
C LEU A 62 17.98 3.84 -2.58
N GLY A 63 17.17 3.91 -1.52
CA GLY A 63 15.82 4.47 -1.55
C GLY A 63 14.70 3.49 -1.90
N LYS A 64 14.79 2.23 -1.45
CA LYS A 64 13.70 1.25 -1.56
C LYS A 64 12.37 1.78 -0.99
N THR A 65 12.42 2.33 0.23
CA THR A 65 11.24 2.93 0.88
C THR A 65 10.65 4.07 0.04
N LEU A 66 11.49 4.90 -0.59
CA LEU A 66 11.00 5.96 -1.48
C LEU A 66 10.28 5.39 -2.70
N VAL A 67 10.83 4.34 -3.34
CA VAL A 67 10.16 3.65 -4.45
C VAL A 67 8.79 3.12 -4.01
N ALA A 68 8.72 2.42 -2.87
CA ALA A 68 7.47 1.92 -2.33
C ALA A 68 6.47 3.05 -2.05
N ALA A 69 6.92 4.11 -1.37
CA ALA A 69 6.11 5.29 -1.03
C ALA A 69 5.50 5.93 -2.29
N VAL A 70 6.29 6.13 -3.35
CA VAL A 70 5.80 6.70 -4.61
C VAL A 70 4.72 5.81 -5.24
N VAL A 71 4.92 4.49 -5.25
CA VAL A 71 3.93 3.55 -5.80
C VAL A 71 2.64 3.58 -4.97
N MET A 72 2.76 3.54 -3.65
CA MET A 72 1.62 3.63 -2.72
C MET A 72 0.80 4.91 -2.92
N GLN A 73 1.47 6.06 -3.07
CA GLN A 73 0.81 7.35 -3.32
C GLN A 73 -0.03 7.31 -4.60
N ASN A 74 0.51 6.72 -5.67
CA ASN A 74 -0.18 6.63 -6.95
C ASN A 74 -1.39 5.69 -6.86
N TYR A 75 -1.27 4.51 -6.25
CA TYR A 75 -2.41 3.61 -6.06
C TYR A 75 -3.49 4.21 -5.15
N ARG A 76 -3.11 4.92 -4.08
CA ARG A 76 -4.06 5.68 -3.24
C ARG A 76 -4.80 6.76 -4.04
N ARG A 77 -4.16 7.38 -5.03
CA ARG A 77 -4.80 8.39 -5.90
C ARG A 77 -5.69 7.74 -6.96
N TRP A 78 -5.26 6.62 -7.52
CA TRP A 78 -5.96 5.91 -8.60
C TRP A 78 -7.17 5.12 -8.11
N PHE A 79 -7.17 4.69 -6.85
CA PHE A 79 -8.26 3.94 -6.23
C PHE A 79 -8.71 4.62 -4.93
N PRO A 80 -9.56 5.66 -5.00
CA PRO A 80 -9.98 6.43 -3.83
C PRO A 80 -10.64 5.61 -2.72
N GLU A 81 -11.25 4.46 -3.04
CA GLU A 81 -11.87 3.54 -2.07
C GLU A 81 -11.04 2.27 -1.78
N GLY A 82 -9.89 2.15 -2.43
CA GLY A 82 -8.96 1.03 -2.29
C GLY A 82 -8.09 1.11 -1.05
N ILE A 83 -7.68 -0.06 -0.57
CA ILE A 83 -6.73 -0.22 0.53
C ILE A 83 -5.34 -0.51 -0.05
N VAL A 84 -4.35 0.26 0.38
CA VAL A 84 -2.94 0.03 0.09
C VAL A 84 -2.27 -0.50 1.35
N LEU A 85 -1.67 -1.68 1.27
CA LEU A 85 -0.97 -2.33 2.37
C LEU A 85 0.55 -2.22 2.21
N PHE A 86 1.23 -1.89 3.30
CA PHE A 86 2.67 -2.06 3.45
C PHE A 86 2.94 -3.03 4.60
N LEU A 87 3.61 -4.12 4.31
CA LEU A 87 3.98 -5.14 5.27
C LEU A 87 5.45 -5.04 5.64
N ALA A 88 5.73 -5.06 6.94
CA ALA A 88 7.08 -5.16 7.48
C ALA A 88 7.13 -6.30 8.53
N PRO A 89 8.27 -6.96 8.74
CA PRO A 89 8.32 -8.19 9.52
C PRO A 89 8.11 -7.98 11.03
N THR A 90 8.36 -6.77 11.54
CA THR A 90 8.22 -6.47 12.98
C THR A 90 7.53 -5.12 13.19
N LYS A 91 6.89 -4.95 14.36
CA LYS A 91 6.23 -3.69 14.74
C LYS A 91 7.19 -2.47 14.72
N PRO A 92 8.43 -2.55 15.25
CA PRO A 92 9.36 -1.42 15.14
C PRO A 92 9.66 -1.03 13.69
N LEU A 93 9.76 -2.01 12.77
CA LEU A 93 9.95 -1.73 11.35
C LEU A 93 8.68 -1.12 10.73
N VAL A 94 7.49 -1.60 11.09
CA VAL A 94 6.22 -0.98 10.69
C VAL A 94 6.22 0.51 11.07
N ALA A 95 6.50 0.85 12.32
CA ALA A 95 6.54 2.23 12.80
C ALA A 95 7.59 3.08 12.06
N GLN A 96 8.77 2.52 11.77
CA GLN A 96 9.80 3.20 10.96
C GLN A 96 9.30 3.51 9.55
N GLN A 97 8.61 2.56 8.91
CA GLN A 97 8.12 2.75 7.54
C GLN A 97 6.94 3.74 7.49
N VAL A 98 6.09 3.78 8.52
CA VAL A 98 5.05 4.82 8.68
C VAL A 98 5.69 6.21 8.66
N THR A 99 6.69 6.44 9.52
CA THR A 99 7.39 7.73 9.59
C THR A 99 8.05 8.06 8.24
N ALA A 100 8.82 7.14 7.69
CA ALA A 100 9.55 7.36 6.44
C ALA A 100 8.63 7.66 5.25
N CYS A 101 7.50 6.95 5.13
CA CYS A 101 6.54 7.19 4.04
C CYS A 101 5.77 8.50 4.23
N THR A 102 5.37 8.82 5.47
CA THR A 102 4.62 10.06 5.76
C THR A 102 5.48 11.29 5.49
N GLU A 103 6.75 11.26 5.91
CA GLU A 103 7.72 12.33 5.64
C GLU A 103 8.04 12.47 4.14
N ALA A 104 8.20 11.35 3.43
CA ALA A 104 8.56 11.37 2.01
C ALA A 104 7.44 11.92 1.11
N LEU A 105 6.17 11.70 1.51
CA LEU A 105 5.01 11.95 0.66
C LEU A 105 4.13 13.11 1.12
N GLY A 106 4.31 13.59 2.35
CA GLY A 106 3.44 14.63 2.93
C GLY A 106 1.99 14.17 3.05
N LEU A 107 1.77 12.91 3.45
CA LEU A 107 0.44 12.32 3.51
C LEU A 107 -0.39 12.89 4.68
N PRO A 108 -1.71 13.05 4.51
CA PRO A 108 -2.61 13.41 5.61
C PRO A 108 -2.60 12.32 6.70
N PRO A 109 -2.42 12.66 7.98
CA PRO A 109 -2.37 11.68 9.06
C PRO A 109 -3.64 10.83 9.21
N ASP A 110 -4.80 11.35 8.80
CA ASP A 110 -6.10 10.67 8.83
C ASP A 110 -6.24 9.59 7.74
N GLU A 111 -5.37 9.59 6.74
CA GLU A 111 -5.35 8.60 5.67
C GLU A 111 -4.38 7.44 5.91
N VAL A 112 -3.56 7.53 6.95
CA VAL A 112 -2.53 6.56 7.30
C VAL A 112 -2.88 5.85 8.60
N ALA A 113 -2.81 4.54 8.63
CA ALA A 113 -3.07 3.75 9.83
C ALA A 113 -1.99 2.67 10.06
N GLU A 114 -1.54 2.56 11.30
CA GLU A 114 -0.76 1.40 11.76
C GLU A 114 -1.72 0.33 12.33
N VAL A 115 -1.57 -0.90 11.84
CA VAL A 115 -2.42 -2.03 12.22
C VAL A 115 -1.54 -3.23 12.59
N CYS A 116 -1.12 -3.24 13.85
CA CYS A 116 -0.30 -4.32 14.45
C CYS A 116 -1.12 -5.14 15.46
N GLY A 117 -0.56 -6.26 15.93
CA GLY A 117 -1.24 -7.21 16.81
C GLY A 117 -1.71 -6.64 18.16
N ASP A 118 -1.13 -5.55 18.65
CA ASP A 118 -1.54 -4.86 19.87
C ASP A 118 -2.72 -3.92 19.68
N VAL A 119 -3.08 -3.59 18.43
CA VAL A 119 -4.29 -2.83 18.11
C VAL A 119 -5.50 -3.76 18.26
N PRO A 120 -6.47 -3.48 19.15
CA PRO A 120 -7.62 -4.36 19.34
C PRO A 120 -8.41 -4.59 18.05
N LEU A 121 -8.89 -5.81 17.82
CA LEU A 121 -9.65 -6.18 16.61
C LEU A 121 -10.80 -5.21 16.28
N ALA A 122 -11.55 -4.79 17.31
CA ALA A 122 -12.64 -3.82 17.14
C ALA A 122 -12.15 -2.46 16.60
N ARG A 123 -10.95 -2.02 17.01
CA ARG A 123 -10.31 -0.81 16.49
C ARG A 123 -9.79 -1.02 15.06
N ARG A 124 -9.20 -2.18 14.76
CA ARG A 124 -8.76 -2.52 13.39
C ARG A 124 -9.92 -2.48 12.39
N ARG A 125 -11.05 -3.10 12.74
CA ARG A 125 -12.29 -3.04 11.93
C ARG A 125 -12.76 -1.61 11.66
N ARG A 126 -12.71 -0.74 12.68
CA ARG A 126 -13.05 0.69 12.51
C ARG A 126 -12.07 1.41 11.58
N LEU A 127 -10.77 1.11 11.68
CA LEU A 127 -9.75 1.70 10.81
C LEU A 127 -9.95 1.27 9.34
N TYR A 128 -10.21 0.00 9.07
CA TYR A 128 -10.51 -0.44 7.70
C TYR A 128 -11.77 0.21 7.10
N GLY A 129 -12.72 0.64 7.95
CA GLY A 129 -13.94 1.36 7.54
C GLY A 129 -13.83 2.90 7.58
N SER A 130 -12.66 3.47 7.93
CA SER A 130 -12.49 4.91 8.06
C SER A 130 -12.02 5.56 6.74
N GLN A 131 -11.55 6.80 6.82
CA GLN A 131 -10.89 7.50 5.71
C GLN A 131 -9.45 7.00 5.44
N ALA A 132 -8.92 6.13 6.30
CA ALA A 132 -7.61 5.53 6.08
C ALA A 132 -7.57 4.72 4.77
N ARG A 133 -6.50 4.90 4.00
CA ARG A 133 -6.24 4.21 2.73
C ARG A 133 -4.90 3.52 2.71
N LEU A 134 -3.94 4.02 3.49
CA LEU A 134 -2.59 3.48 3.59
C LEU A 134 -2.43 2.80 4.94
N PHE A 135 -2.26 1.48 4.92
CA PHE A 135 -2.16 0.68 6.12
C PHE A 135 -0.78 0.04 6.20
N PHE A 136 -0.14 0.19 7.35
CA PHE A 136 1.15 -0.41 7.66
C PHE A 136 0.93 -1.47 8.73
N ALA A 137 1.35 -2.70 8.45
CA ALA A 137 1.02 -3.86 9.28
C ALA A 137 2.11 -4.93 9.24
N THR A 138 2.02 -5.91 10.14
CA THR A 138 2.78 -7.16 10.02
C THR A 138 2.02 -8.18 9.17
N PRO A 139 2.70 -9.06 8.41
CA PRO A 139 2.05 -10.08 7.59
C PRO A 139 1.02 -10.91 8.36
N GLN A 140 1.39 -11.39 9.55
CA GLN A 140 0.52 -12.19 10.41
C GLN A 140 -0.74 -11.43 10.86
N THR A 141 -0.67 -10.11 11.07
CA THR A 141 -1.87 -9.32 11.44
C THR A 141 -2.84 -9.25 10.27
N VAL A 142 -2.33 -9.03 9.05
CA VAL A 142 -3.16 -8.96 7.85
C VAL A 142 -3.77 -10.31 7.51
N GLU A 143 -3.01 -11.40 7.61
CA GLU A 143 -3.51 -12.77 7.42
C GLU A 143 -4.68 -13.07 8.36
N ASN A 144 -4.48 -12.86 9.67
CA ASN A 144 -5.54 -13.04 10.68
C ASN A 144 -6.77 -12.14 10.42
N ASP A 145 -6.55 -10.90 9.96
CA ASP A 145 -7.65 -9.96 9.70
C ASP A 145 -8.43 -10.34 8.43
N VAL A 146 -7.79 -10.92 7.42
CA VAL A 146 -8.46 -11.46 6.23
C VAL A 146 -9.25 -12.71 6.59
N GLU A 147 -8.63 -13.68 7.26
CA GLU A 147 -9.29 -14.92 7.69
C GLU A 147 -10.46 -14.65 8.66
N GLY A 148 -10.27 -13.70 9.58
CA GLY A 148 -11.29 -13.29 10.55
C GLY A 148 -12.33 -12.29 10.01
N GLY A 149 -12.28 -11.96 8.71
CA GLY A 149 -13.23 -11.07 8.03
C GLY A 149 -13.20 -9.61 8.50
N ALA A 150 -12.14 -9.18 9.20
CA ALA A 150 -11.94 -7.79 9.56
C ALA A 150 -11.44 -6.94 8.39
N LEU A 151 -10.61 -7.52 7.52
CA LEU A 151 -10.16 -6.96 6.27
C LEU A 151 -10.71 -7.78 5.11
N ARG A 152 -11.31 -7.10 4.13
CA ARG A 152 -11.75 -7.73 2.88
C ARG A 152 -10.62 -7.68 1.88
N ALA A 153 -10.10 -8.84 1.46
CA ALA A 153 -8.98 -8.92 0.52
C ALA A 153 -9.30 -8.21 -0.81
N GLU A 154 -10.57 -8.20 -1.23
CA GLU A 154 -11.01 -7.56 -2.47
C GLU A 154 -10.87 -6.04 -2.47
N ARG A 155 -10.74 -5.42 -1.28
CA ARG A 155 -10.49 -3.98 -1.15
C ARG A 155 -9.03 -3.63 -1.33
N VAL A 156 -8.11 -4.59 -1.26
CA VAL A 156 -6.67 -4.34 -1.35
C VAL A 156 -6.27 -4.12 -2.79
N VAL A 157 -5.86 -2.90 -3.12
CA VAL A 157 -5.43 -2.48 -4.47
C VAL A 157 -3.92 -2.48 -4.67
N LEU A 158 -3.15 -2.63 -3.60
CA LEU A 158 -1.70 -2.72 -3.63
C LEU A 158 -1.20 -3.40 -2.35
N LEU A 159 -0.27 -4.33 -2.50
CA LEU A 159 0.47 -4.95 -1.42
C LEU A 159 1.97 -4.72 -1.62
N VAL A 160 2.59 -4.01 -0.69
CA VAL A 160 4.04 -3.86 -0.59
C VAL A 160 4.54 -4.75 0.54
N VAL A 161 5.57 -5.55 0.28
CA VAL A 161 6.23 -6.38 1.30
C VAL A 161 7.69 -5.97 1.40
N ASP A 162 8.08 -5.45 2.55
CA ASP A 162 9.47 -5.09 2.87
C ASP A 162 10.19 -6.26 3.55
N GLU A 163 11.49 -6.41 3.28
CA GLU A 163 12.32 -7.52 3.78
C GLU A 163 11.74 -8.92 3.48
N ALA A 164 11.35 -9.15 2.21
CA ALA A 164 11.01 -10.46 1.66
C ALA A 164 12.25 -11.21 1.14
#